data_AF-A0A821U1Z8-F1
#
_entry.id   AF-A0A821U1Z8-F1
#
_cell.length_a   1.000
_cell.length_b   1.000
_cell.length_c   1.000
_cell.angle_alpha   90.00
_cell.angle_beta   90.00
_cell.angle_gamma   90.00
#
_symmetry.space_group_name_H-M   'P 1'
#
loop_
_entity.id
_entity.type
_entity.pdbx_description
1 polymer ?
#
loop_
_entity_poly.entity_id
_entity_poly.type
_entity_poly.pdbx_seq_one_letter_code
_entity_poly.pdbx_strand_id
1 'polypeptide(L)'
;MLTVQQWLKRSARDVLDESDEILHVKYQLIYTIGSQRPVDAGAQRWKTIQLILELVKKNAEDVARNYSKDISYEKSLRSSHFPSFRLLSHQPFRSLAERIANDWLSEQSYRQEERQLLLSFILETNASIECLNNRFSQDILQRVLILRGLLSSEVLFVALTKRYRVNFGVNPNPKFNRRMAVPFRAKDVAAENTEFGHPDSAIVLTQLFYY
;
A
#
# COMPACT_ATOMS: atom_id res chain seq x y z
N MET A 1 -41.57 -12.69 -23.62
CA MET A 1 -40.26 -12.52 -22.93
C MET A 1 -40.02 -13.57 -21.85
N LEU A 2 -40.96 -13.83 -20.92
CA LEU A 2 -40.79 -14.82 -19.83
C LEU A 2 -40.55 -16.26 -20.31
N THR A 3 -41.19 -16.69 -21.39
CA THR A 3 -41.07 -18.08 -21.91
C THR A 3 -39.66 -18.40 -22.40
N VAL A 4 -39.01 -17.46 -23.09
CA VAL A 4 -37.62 -17.62 -23.58
C VAL A 4 -36.64 -17.67 -22.41
N GLN A 5 -36.84 -16.80 -21.40
CA GLN A 5 -35.99 -16.80 -20.20
C GLN A 5 -36.14 -18.10 -19.39
N GLN A 6 -37.37 -18.65 -19.29
CA GLN A 6 -37.60 -19.95 -18.64
C GLN A 6 -36.98 -21.10 -19.42
N TRP A 7 -37.04 -21.07 -20.75
CA TRP A 7 -36.38 -22.07 -21.59
C TRP A 7 -34.86 -22.02 -21.43
N LEU A 8 -34.25 -20.83 -21.44
CA LEU A 8 -32.80 -20.66 -21.20
C LEU A 8 -32.39 -21.20 -19.81
N LYS A 9 -33.15 -20.88 -18.75
CA LYS A 9 -32.87 -21.42 -17.41
C LYS A 9 -32.94 -22.95 -17.32
N ARG A 10 -33.77 -23.61 -18.14
CA ARG A 10 -33.90 -25.08 -18.15
C ARG A 10 -32.84 -25.74 -19.04
N SER A 11 -32.61 -25.16 -20.21
CA SER A 11 -31.90 -25.81 -21.32
C SER A 11 -30.47 -25.32 -21.52
N ALA A 12 -30.07 -24.18 -20.96
CA ALA A 12 -28.70 -23.65 -21.06
C ALA A 12 -27.92 -23.82 -19.74
N ARG A 13 -26.59 -23.74 -19.86
CA ARG A 13 -25.65 -23.66 -18.75
C ARG A 13 -24.67 -22.53 -19.03
N ASP A 14 -24.40 -21.73 -18.01
CA ASP A 14 -23.37 -20.70 -18.10
C ASP A 14 -22.01 -21.35 -17.83
N VAL A 15 -21.08 -21.19 -18.76
CA VAL A 15 -19.69 -21.66 -18.64
C VAL A 15 -18.79 -20.44 -18.71
N LEU A 16 -17.95 -20.27 -17.68
CA LEU A 16 -16.91 -19.26 -17.68
C LEU A 16 -15.65 -19.88 -18.28
N ASP A 17 -15.33 -19.48 -19.50
CA ASP A 17 -14.02 -19.76 -20.09
C ASP A 17 -12.96 -18.90 -19.41
N GLU A 18 -11.71 -19.37 -19.32
CA GLU A 18 -10.59 -18.66 -18.65
C GLU A 18 -10.94 -18.20 -17.23
N SER A 19 -11.65 -19.06 -16.47
CA SER A 19 -12.18 -18.71 -15.14
C SER A 19 -11.09 -18.32 -14.12
N ASP A 20 -9.87 -18.81 -14.29
CA ASP A 20 -8.70 -18.43 -13.50
C ASP A 20 -8.30 -16.97 -13.72
N GLU A 21 -8.44 -16.45 -14.94
CA GLU A 21 -8.23 -15.03 -15.26
C GLU A 21 -9.45 -14.18 -14.91
N ILE A 22 -10.67 -14.61 -15.26
CA ILE A 22 -11.91 -13.86 -15.00
C ILE A 22 -12.17 -13.70 -13.50
N LEU A 23 -11.94 -14.76 -12.72
CA LEU A 23 -12.14 -14.78 -11.27
C LEU A 23 -10.83 -14.52 -10.51
N HIS A 24 -9.78 -14.08 -11.20
CA HIS A 24 -8.51 -13.79 -10.55
C HIS A 24 -8.70 -12.71 -9.49
N VAL A 25 -8.12 -12.92 -8.30
CA VAL A 25 -8.17 -12.00 -7.14
C VAL A 25 -7.63 -10.59 -7.40
N LYS A 26 -7.04 -10.34 -8.59
CA LYS A 26 -6.54 -9.03 -9.01
C LYS A 26 -7.68 -8.12 -9.46
N TYR A 27 -8.79 -8.72 -9.91
CA TYR A 27 -10.01 -8.01 -10.27
C TYR A 27 -10.92 -7.95 -9.04
N GLN A 28 -10.98 -6.78 -8.42
CA GLN A 28 -11.89 -6.50 -7.32
C GLN A 28 -12.98 -5.55 -7.79
N LEU A 29 -14.23 -5.97 -7.66
CA LEU A 29 -15.38 -5.14 -7.99
C LEU A 29 -15.90 -4.51 -6.70
N ILE A 30 -15.56 -3.24 -6.49
CA ILE A 30 -15.98 -2.48 -5.31
C ILE A 30 -17.17 -1.61 -5.69
N TYR A 31 -18.36 -2.00 -5.23
CA TYR A 31 -19.56 -1.18 -5.36
C TYR A 31 -19.64 -0.22 -4.18
N THR A 32 -19.48 1.07 -4.45
CA THR A 32 -19.69 2.11 -3.43
C THR A 32 -21.19 2.31 -3.21
N ILE A 33 -21.61 2.36 -1.95
CA ILE A 33 -22.99 2.66 -1.55
C ILE A 33 -22.96 3.91 -0.67
N GLY A 34 -23.83 4.87 -0.98
CA GLY A 34 -23.97 6.12 -0.23
C GLY A 34 -23.09 7.26 -0.74
N SER A 35 -22.98 8.32 0.06
CA SER A 35 -22.23 9.53 -0.29
C SER A 35 -20.73 9.36 -0.08
N GLN A 36 -19.92 10.02 -0.91
CA GLN A 36 -18.48 10.09 -0.75
C GLN A 36 -18.12 10.63 0.65
N ARG A 37 -17.21 9.94 1.34
CA ARG A 37 -16.70 10.32 2.66
C ARG A 37 -15.18 10.52 2.59
N PRO A 38 -14.62 11.35 3.49
CA PRO A 38 -13.18 11.43 3.65
C PRO A 38 -12.61 10.06 4.05
N VAL A 39 -11.39 9.77 3.61
CA VAL A 39 -10.64 8.60 4.08
C VAL A 39 -10.40 8.75 5.58
N ASP A 40 -10.52 7.65 6.33
CA ASP A 40 -10.24 7.62 7.76
C ASP A 40 -8.85 8.20 8.11
N ALA A 41 -8.74 8.88 9.24
CA ALA A 41 -7.60 9.71 9.65
C ALA A 41 -7.21 10.85 8.68
N GLY A 42 -7.90 11.01 7.54
CA GLY A 42 -7.78 12.12 6.59
C GLY A 42 -6.32 12.52 6.33
N ALA A 43 -5.99 13.76 6.68
CA ALA A 43 -4.66 14.30 6.44
C ALA A 43 -3.53 13.63 7.20
N GLN A 44 -3.85 13.01 8.33
CA GLN A 44 -2.88 12.30 9.13
C GLN A 44 -2.36 11.06 8.40
N ARG A 45 -3.22 10.38 7.63
CA ARG A 45 -2.87 9.17 6.89
C ARG A 45 -1.80 9.44 5.82
N TRP A 46 -2.03 10.40 4.94
CA TRP A 46 -1.06 10.70 3.88
C TRP A 46 0.22 11.37 4.39
N LYS A 47 0.16 12.16 5.47
CA LYS A 47 1.37 12.69 6.12
C LYS A 47 2.23 11.57 6.73
N THR A 48 1.58 10.58 7.36
CA THR A 48 2.28 9.42 7.95
C THR A 48 2.94 8.60 6.85
N ILE A 49 2.24 8.32 5.75
CA ILE A 49 2.82 7.59 4.61
C ILE A 49 4.01 8.34 4.01
N GLN A 50 3.92 9.66 3.84
CA GLN A 50 5.03 10.46 3.31
C GLN A 50 6.27 10.36 4.21
N LEU A 51 6.08 10.46 5.53
CA LEU A 51 7.18 10.30 6.49
C LEU A 51 7.78 8.89 6.43
N ILE A 52 6.96 7.86 6.22
CA ILE A 52 7.45 6.49 6.03
C ILE A 52 8.26 6.35 4.75
N LEU A 53 7.87 7.00 3.65
CA LEU A 53 8.67 7.02 2.43
C LEU A 53 10.03 7.73 2.64
N GLU A 54 10.09 8.79 3.44
CA GLU A 54 11.37 9.39 3.84
C GLU A 54 12.26 8.39 4.59
N LEU A 55 11.69 7.62 5.53
CA LEU A 55 12.41 6.58 6.26
C LEU A 55 12.85 5.43 5.35
N VAL A 56 12.04 5.04 4.36
CA VAL A 56 12.45 4.08 3.33
C VAL A 56 13.65 4.61 2.56
N LYS A 57 13.60 5.84 2.08
CA LYS A 57 14.70 6.48 1.35
C LYS A 57 15.98 6.58 2.18
N LYS A 58 15.87 6.95 3.46
CA LYS A 58 16.98 6.99 4.43
C LYS A 58 17.66 5.63 4.57
N ASN A 59 16.87 4.55 4.64
CA ASN A 59 17.36 3.19 4.87
C ASN A 59 17.70 2.42 3.57
N ALA A 60 17.26 2.90 2.40
CA ALA A 60 17.31 2.18 1.13
C ALA A 60 18.72 1.69 0.75
N GLU A 61 19.73 2.56 0.84
CA GLU A 61 21.11 2.24 0.46
C GLU A 61 21.75 1.18 1.38
N ASP A 62 21.42 1.20 2.68
CA ASP A 62 21.94 0.24 3.65
C ASP A 62 21.28 -1.13 3.48
N VAL A 63 19.95 -1.17 3.34
CA VAL A 63 19.23 -2.42 3.13
C VAL A 63 19.61 -3.04 1.78
N ALA A 64 19.76 -2.24 0.71
CA ALA A 64 20.21 -2.73 -0.60
C ALA A 64 21.61 -3.36 -0.55
N ARG A 65 22.54 -2.80 0.26
CA ARG A 65 23.88 -3.37 0.45
C ARG A 65 23.82 -4.73 1.15
N ASN A 66 22.98 -4.86 2.17
CA ASN A 66 22.82 -6.11 2.94
C ASN A 66 22.06 -7.20 2.16
N TYR A 67 21.22 -6.80 1.20
CA TYR A 67 20.33 -7.70 0.44
C TYR A 67 20.45 -7.48 -1.08
N SER A 68 21.67 -7.49 -1.62
CA SER A 68 21.97 -7.10 -3.01
C SER A 68 21.29 -7.96 -4.09
N LYS A 69 20.92 -9.20 -3.76
CA LYS A 69 20.21 -10.11 -4.69
C LYS A 69 18.69 -9.97 -4.62
N ASP A 70 18.18 -9.40 -3.53
CA ASP A 70 16.75 -9.35 -3.20
C ASP A 70 16.18 -7.94 -3.33
N ILE A 71 17.00 -6.96 -3.70
CA ILE A 71 16.62 -5.56 -3.89
C ILE A 71 17.15 -5.05 -5.23
N SER A 72 16.27 -4.39 -5.97
CA SER A 72 16.67 -3.52 -7.09
C SER A 72 16.84 -2.11 -6.55
N TYR A 73 18.08 -1.61 -6.53
CA TYR A 73 18.39 -0.27 -6.02
C TYR A 73 19.24 0.51 -7.02
N GLU A 74 18.83 1.74 -7.32
CA GLU A 74 19.64 2.73 -8.02
C GLU A 74 19.54 4.06 -7.29
N LYS A 75 20.71 4.62 -6.97
CA LYS A 75 20.81 5.89 -6.25
C LYS A 75 20.25 7.01 -7.13
N SER A 76 19.47 7.89 -6.51
CA SER A 76 18.99 9.10 -7.19
C SER A 76 20.13 10.09 -7.43
N LEU A 77 20.11 10.76 -8.58
CA LEU A 77 21.02 11.86 -8.90
C LEU A 77 20.79 13.10 -8.03
N ARG A 78 19.57 13.29 -7.53
CA ARG A 78 19.18 14.45 -6.70
C ARG A 78 18.68 13.97 -5.35
N SER A 79 19.13 14.64 -4.29
CA SER A 79 18.71 14.32 -2.92
C SER A 79 17.21 14.48 -2.69
N SER A 80 16.49 15.26 -3.51
CA SER A 80 15.04 15.43 -3.41
C SER A 80 14.25 14.23 -3.95
N HIS A 81 14.75 13.50 -4.95
CA HIS A 81 13.96 12.44 -5.59
C HIS A 81 14.02 11.14 -4.78
N PHE A 82 13.00 10.30 -4.98
CA PHE A 82 13.00 8.94 -4.45
C PHE A 82 14.01 8.11 -5.27
N PRO A 83 14.89 7.31 -4.64
CA PRO A 83 15.75 6.39 -5.39
C PRO A 83 14.90 5.33 -6.10
N SER A 84 15.42 4.76 -7.18
CA SER A 84 14.81 3.54 -7.73
C SER A 84 15.02 2.44 -6.70
N PHE A 85 13.95 2.02 -6.02
CA PHE A 85 14.02 1.02 -4.96
C PHE A 85 12.86 0.04 -5.11
N ARG A 86 13.17 -1.25 -5.19
CA ARG A 86 12.17 -2.31 -5.29
C ARG A 86 12.58 -3.55 -4.52
N LEU A 87 11.63 -4.14 -3.82
CA LEU A 87 11.79 -5.42 -3.14
C LEU A 87 11.52 -6.56 -4.13
N LEU A 88 12.41 -7.56 -4.16
CA LEU A 88 12.29 -8.76 -5.00
C LEU A 88 11.90 -10.00 -4.20
N SER A 89 12.14 -9.99 -2.88
CA SER A 89 11.71 -11.01 -1.95
C SER A 89 11.26 -10.41 -0.61
N HIS A 90 10.73 -11.26 0.27
CA HIS A 90 10.15 -10.82 1.55
C HIS A 90 11.20 -10.51 2.63
N GLN A 91 12.35 -11.19 2.62
CA GLN A 91 13.35 -11.08 3.69
C GLN A 91 13.85 -9.64 3.95
N PRO A 92 14.21 -8.84 2.92
CA PRO A 92 14.66 -7.48 3.15
C PRO A 92 13.55 -6.56 3.70
N PHE A 93 12.28 -6.89 3.43
CA PHE A 93 11.16 -6.11 3.95
C PHE A 93 11.06 -6.19 5.47
N ARG A 94 11.28 -7.37 6.07
CA ARG A 94 11.25 -7.53 7.53
C ARG A 94 12.28 -6.62 8.20
N SER A 95 13.52 -6.65 7.70
CA SER A 95 14.59 -5.79 8.20
C SER A 95 14.28 -4.30 7.98
N LEU A 96 13.71 -3.93 6.84
CA LEU A 96 13.30 -2.56 6.55
C LEU A 96 12.17 -2.10 7.47
N ALA A 97 11.15 -2.93 7.71
CA ALA A 97 10.02 -2.64 8.58
C ALA A 97 10.47 -2.41 10.04
N GLU A 98 11.37 -3.25 10.55
CA GLU A 98 11.97 -3.07 11.88
C GLU A 98 12.73 -1.75 11.99
N ARG A 99 13.54 -1.40 10.98
CA ARG A 99 14.29 -0.13 10.94
C ARG A 99 13.37 1.07 10.89
N ILE A 100 12.34 1.02 10.05
CA ILE A 100 11.35 2.09 9.94
C ILE A 100 10.63 2.30 11.27
N ALA A 101 10.15 1.23 11.91
CA ALA A 101 9.46 1.33 13.19
C ALA A 101 10.37 1.89 14.28
N ASN A 102 11.63 1.44 14.34
CA ASN A 102 12.60 1.95 15.30
C ASN A 102 12.99 3.41 15.06
N ASP A 103 13.21 3.80 13.81
CA ASP A 103 13.50 5.18 13.44
C ASP A 103 12.33 6.09 13.81
N TRP A 104 11.11 5.71 13.44
CA TRP A 104 9.91 6.46 13.77
C TRP A 104 9.74 6.66 15.28
N LEU A 105 9.93 5.61 16.07
CA LEU A 105 9.85 5.67 17.53
C LEU A 105 10.99 6.49 18.15
N SER A 106 12.18 6.51 17.53
CA SER A 106 13.33 7.28 18.01
C SER A 106 13.16 8.78 17.89
N GLU A 107 12.34 9.24 16.93
CA GLU A 107 11.98 10.65 16.76
C GLU A 107 10.93 11.11 17.77
N GLN A 108 10.30 10.18 18.50
CA GLN A 108 9.29 10.49 19.51
C GLN A 108 9.88 10.48 20.93
N SER A 109 9.30 11.28 21.82
CA SER A 109 9.67 11.32 23.24
C SER A 109 8.88 10.29 24.05
N TYR A 110 9.16 9.00 23.85
CA TYR A 110 8.54 7.90 24.62
C TYR A 110 9.50 7.32 25.65
N ARG A 111 8.94 6.80 26.76
CA ARG A 111 9.70 5.98 27.72
C ARG A 111 10.08 4.64 27.10
N GLN A 112 11.09 3.98 27.64
CA GLN A 112 11.57 2.69 27.13
C GLN A 112 10.46 1.63 27.07
N GLU A 113 9.63 1.55 28.11
CA GLU A 113 8.48 0.63 28.18
C GLU A 113 7.43 0.92 27.10
N GLU A 114 7.10 2.20 26.89
CA GLU A 114 6.16 2.66 25.86
C GLU A 114 6.71 2.36 24.46
N ARG A 115 8.01 2.56 24.25
CA ARG A 115 8.68 2.26 22.99
C ARG A 115 8.62 0.77 22.65
N GLN A 116 8.87 -0.11 23.62
CA GLN A 116 8.78 -1.56 23.42
C GLN A 116 7.34 -2.01 23.13
N LEU A 117 6.37 -1.45 23.87
CA LEU A 117 4.95 -1.72 23.66
C LEU A 117 4.49 -1.27 22.27
N LEU A 118 4.86 -0.07 21.83
CA LEU A 118 4.53 0.43 20.50
C LEU A 118 5.24 -0.36 19.40
N LEU A 119 6.51 -0.70 19.59
CA LEU A 119 7.27 -1.47 18.61
C LEU A 119 6.65 -2.84 18.36
N SER A 120 6.35 -3.58 19.43
CA SER A 120 5.66 -4.89 19.33
C SER A 120 4.30 -4.75 18.66
N PHE A 121 3.50 -3.76 19.06
CA PHE A 121 2.20 -3.51 18.44
C PHE A 121 2.27 -3.16 16.94
N ILE A 122 3.26 -2.37 16.52
CA ILE A 122 3.45 -1.97 15.12
C ILE A 122 3.84 -3.16 14.24
N LEU A 123 4.66 -4.07 14.76
CA LEU A 123 5.25 -5.17 13.98
C LEU A 123 4.45 -6.48 14.05
N GLU A 124 3.63 -6.68 15.08
CA GLU A 124 2.86 -7.92 15.28
C GLU A 124 1.40 -7.78 14.84
N THR A 125 0.90 -8.72 14.04
CA THR A 125 -0.51 -8.74 13.57
C THR A 125 -1.51 -9.19 14.64
N ASN A 126 -1.06 -9.90 15.68
CA ASN A 126 -1.95 -10.51 16.68
C ASN A 126 -2.19 -9.64 17.93
N ALA A 127 -1.47 -8.51 18.08
CA ALA A 127 -1.63 -7.61 19.22
C ALA A 127 -3.02 -6.91 19.23
N SER A 128 -3.71 -6.93 20.37
CA SER A 128 -4.97 -6.19 20.55
C SER A 128 -4.71 -4.70 20.76
N ILE A 129 -5.56 -3.83 20.19
CA ILE A 129 -5.49 -2.37 20.42
C ILE A 129 -5.74 -2.00 21.90
N GLU A 130 -6.40 -2.88 22.64
CA GLU A 130 -6.70 -2.69 24.06
C GLU A 130 -5.44 -2.51 24.91
N CYS A 131 -4.30 -3.05 24.47
CA CYS A 131 -3.03 -2.86 25.19
C CYS A 131 -2.53 -1.41 25.16
N LEU A 132 -3.00 -0.60 24.20
CA LEU A 132 -2.65 0.80 24.03
C LEU A 132 -3.72 1.76 24.57
N ASN A 133 -4.93 1.26 24.87
CA ASN A 133 -6.03 2.09 25.34
C ASN A 133 -5.66 2.82 26.64
N ASN A 134 -6.07 4.09 26.75
CA ASN A 134 -5.79 5.01 27.85
C ASN A 134 -4.31 5.37 28.08
N ARG A 135 -3.37 4.83 27.30
CA ARG A 135 -1.92 5.14 27.42
C ARG A 135 -1.46 6.22 26.43
N PHE A 136 -2.15 6.35 25.30
CA PHE A 136 -1.78 7.26 24.22
C PHE A 136 -2.98 8.09 23.74
N SER A 137 -2.70 9.26 23.16
CA SER A 137 -3.73 10.09 22.55
C SER A 137 -4.31 9.41 21.29
N GLN A 138 -5.52 9.80 20.91
CA GLN A 138 -6.20 9.27 19.71
C GLN A 138 -5.36 9.49 18.44
N ASP A 139 -4.65 10.61 18.34
CA ASP A 139 -3.78 10.91 17.19
C ASP A 139 -2.59 9.94 17.08
N ILE A 140 -2.00 9.57 18.22
CA ILE A 140 -0.92 8.57 18.27
C ILE A 140 -1.48 7.21 17.87
N LEU A 141 -2.63 6.81 18.43
CA LEU A 141 -3.28 5.55 18.08
C LEU A 141 -3.55 5.45 16.58
N GLN A 142 -4.06 6.51 15.95
CA GLN A 142 -4.27 6.52 14.50
C GLN A 142 -2.96 6.34 13.72
N ARG A 143 -1.89 7.07 14.07
CA ARG A 143 -0.58 6.92 13.41
C ARG A 143 -0.01 5.52 13.55
N VAL A 144 -0.10 4.95 14.75
CA VAL A 144 0.39 3.61 15.07
C VAL A 144 -0.40 2.54 14.31
N LEU A 145 -1.73 2.70 14.18
CA LEU A 145 -2.55 1.81 13.35
C LEU A 145 -2.19 1.90 11.86
N ILE A 146 -1.92 3.11 11.36
CA ILE A 146 -1.47 3.30 9.97
C ILE A 146 -0.11 2.63 9.75
N LEU A 147 0.84 2.82 10.67
CA LEU A 147 2.14 2.14 10.63
C LEU A 147 1.99 0.63 10.64
N ARG A 148 1.13 0.10 11.51
CA ARG A 148 0.86 -1.33 11.60
C ARG A 148 0.29 -1.88 10.29
N GLY A 149 -0.65 -1.17 9.66
CA GLY A 149 -1.18 -1.55 8.35
C GLY A 149 -0.13 -1.51 7.23
N LEU A 150 0.76 -0.52 7.24
CA LEU A 150 1.84 -0.41 6.27
C LEU A 150 2.91 -1.49 6.44
N LEU A 151 3.29 -1.77 7.69
CA LEU A 151 4.42 -2.62 8.04
C LEU A 151 4.00 -4.07 8.27
N SER A 152 3.19 -4.32 9.31
CA SER A 152 2.79 -5.68 9.71
C SER A 152 1.75 -6.30 8.78
N SER A 153 0.80 -5.50 8.26
CA SER A 153 -0.13 -5.94 7.22
C SER A 153 0.44 -5.80 5.80
N GLU A 154 1.73 -5.47 5.68
CA GLU A 154 2.53 -5.55 4.45
C GLU A 154 2.04 -4.70 3.26
N VAL A 155 1.22 -3.68 3.49
CA VAL A 155 0.79 -2.78 2.39
C VAL A 155 1.99 -2.09 1.75
N LEU A 156 2.99 -1.71 2.55
CA LEU A 156 4.22 -1.09 2.05
C LEU A 156 5.05 -2.10 1.25
N PHE A 157 5.15 -3.36 1.68
CA PHE A 157 5.83 -4.41 0.93
C PHE A 157 5.23 -4.54 -0.46
N VAL A 158 3.90 -4.72 -0.54
CA VAL A 158 3.19 -4.88 -1.82
C VAL A 158 3.43 -3.67 -2.71
N ALA A 159 3.38 -2.44 -2.18
CA ALA A 159 3.66 -1.24 -2.96
C ALA A 159 5.11 -1.18 -3.48
N LEU A 160 6.10 -1.49 -2.63
CA LEU A 160 7.53 -1.48 -2.98
C LEU A 160 7.96 -2.66 -3.89
N THR A 161 7.11 -3.66 -4.14
CA THR A 161 7.35 -4.65 -5.21
C THR A 161 6.94 -4.14 -6.59
N LYS A 162 6.09 -3.09 -6.68
CA LYS A 162 5.54 -2.60 -7.95
C LYS A 162 6.58 -1.82 -8.74
N ARG A 163 6.58 -2.04 -10.06
CA ARG A 163 7.40 -1.28 -11.02
C ARG A 163 6.65 -0.04 -11.50
N TYR A 164 7.28 1.12 -11.35
CA TYR A 164 6.80 2.36 -11.94
C TYR A 164 6.65 2.22 -13.46
N ARG A 165 5.58 2.80 -14.03
CA ARG A 165 5.20 2.77 -15.45
C ARG A 165 4.87 1.38 -16.01
N VAL A 166 4.94 0.32 -15.21
CA VAL A 166 4.61 -1.04 -15.64
C VAL A 166 3.44 -1.58 -14.84
N ASN A 167 3.49 -1.44 -13.51
CA ASN A 167 2.41 -1.87 -12.63
C ASN A 167 1.54 -0.71 -12.15
N PHE A 168 2.09 0.51 -12.10
CA PHE A 168 1.35 1.70 -11.67
C PHE A 168 1.88 2.99 -12.30
N GLY A 169 1.04 4.02 -12.28
CA GLY A 169 1.35 5.39 -12.64
C GLY A 169 0.09 6.25 -12.68
N VAL A 170 0.20 7.53 -13.01
CA VAL A 170 -0.98 8.37 -13.26
C VAL A 170 -1.44 8.19 -14.71
N ASN A 171 -2.76 8.17 -14.93
CA ASN A 171 -3.32 8.06 -16.27
C ASN A 171 -2.97 9.32 -17.09
N PRO A 172 -2.25 9.21 -18.21
CA PRO A 172 -1.85 10.36 -19.01
C PRO A 172 -3.01 10.96 -19.82
N ASN A 173 -4.16 10.30 -19.90
CA ASN A 173 -5.31 10.79 -20.64
C ASN A 173 -5.82 12.12 -20.05
N PRO A 174 -5.82 13.23 -20.81
CA PRO A 174 -6.28 14.53 -20.33
C PRO A 174 -7.74 14.56 -19.88
N LYS A 175 -8.57 13.61 -20.36
CA LYS A 175 -9.97 13.47 -19.92
C LYS A 175 -10.09 12.82 -18.55
N PHE A 176 -9.02 12.18 -18.07
CA PHE A 176 -8.97 11.55 -16.75
C PHE A 176 -8.45 12.56 -15.73
N ASN A 177 -9.36 13.31 -15.11
CA ASN A 177 -9.02 14.41 -14.19
C ASN A 177 -8.48 13.96 -12.82
N ARG A 178 -8.23 12.66 -12.60
CA ARG A 178 -7.73 12.15 -11.31
C ARG A 178 -6.20 12.09 -11.33
N ARG A 179 -5.57 12.75 -10.35
CA ARG A 179 -4.12 12.74 -10.13
C ARG A 179 -3.69 11.63 -9.16
N MET A 180 -4.40 10.51 -9.15
CA MET A 180 -4.04 9.35 -8.32
C MET A 180 -3.35 8.30 -9.18
N ALA A 181 -2.42 7.56 -8.57
CA ALA A 181 -1.84 6.39 -9.21
C ALA A 181 -2.92 5.33 -9.44
N VAL A 182 -2.92 4.76 -10.63
CA VAL A 182 -3.81 3.67 -11.05
C VAL A 182 -2.99 2.45 -11.48
N PRO A 183 -3.57 1.24 -11.47
CA PRO A 183 -2.94 0.06 -12.04
C PRO A 183 -2.64 0.23 -13.53
N PHE A 184 -1.52 -0.31 -13.98
CA PHE A 184 -1.16 -0.37 -15.40
C PHE A 184 -1.29 -1.81 -15.90
N ARG A 185 -1.87 -1.97 -17.10
CA ARG A 185 -2.00 -3.28 -17.78
C ARG A 185 -0.80 -3.63 -18.65
N ALA A 186 -0.08 -2.60 -19.08
CA ALA A 186 1.16 -2.72 -19.84
C ALA A 186 2.04 -1.49 -19.56
N LYS A 187 3.26 -1.49 -20.09
CA LYS A 187 4.16 -0.36 -19.97
C LYS A 187 3.50 0.91 -20.50
N ASP A 188 3.39 1.94 -19.67
CA ASP A 188 2.77 3.23 -19.99
C ASP A 188 1.28 3.17 -20.36
N VAL A 189 0.60 2.06 -20.05
CA VAL A 189 -0.82 1.89 -20.35
C VAL A 189 -1.59 1.68 -19.04
N ALA A 190 -2.22 2.76 -18.58
CA ALA A 190 -3.18 2.72 -17.49
C ALA A 190 -4.34 1.75 -17.82
N ALA A 191 -4.77 0.98 -16.83
CA ALA A 191 -5.98 0.19 -16.94
C ALA A 191 -7.21 1.13 -16.86
N GLU A 192 -8.18 0.87 -17.73
CA GLU A 192 -9.36 1.72 -17.85
C GLU A 192 -10.30 1.50 -16.67
N ASN A 193 -10.80 2.59 -16.07
CA ASN A 193 -11.79 2.55 -14.99
C ASN A 193 -11.37 1.71 -13.76
N THR A 194 -10.07 1.50 -13.54
CA THR A 194 -9.55 0.77 -12.38
C THR A 194 -8.83 1.68 -11.40
N GLU A 195 -8.94 1.36 -10.11
CA GLU A 195 -8.19 1.97 -9.02
C GLU A 195 -7.65 0.87 -8.10
N PHE A 196 -6.71 1.22 -7.21
CA PHE A 196 -6.26 0.28 -6.18
C PHE A 196 -7.36 0.11 -5.13
N GLY A 197 -7.75 -1.13 -4.84
CA GLY A 197 -8.82 -1.43 -3.89
C GLY A 197 -8.49 -1.04 -2.44
N HIS A 198 -7.20 -1.04 -2.07
CA HIS A 198 -6.77 -0.60 -0.74
C HIS A 198 -6.34 0.88 -0.77
N PRO A 199 -6.92 1.75 0.08
CA PRO A 199 -6.64 3.19 0.06
C PRO A 199 -5.17 3.50 0.35
N ASP A 200 -4.54 2.82 1.31
CA ASP A 200 -3.11 3.04 1.60
C ASP A 200 -2.22 2.65 0.41
N SER A 201 -2.56 1.62 -0.37
CA SER A 201 -1.81 1.30 -1.59
C SER A 201 -1.94 2.41 -2.62
N ALA A 202 -3.16 2.95 -2.81
CA ALA A 202 -3.38 4.09 -3.69
C ALA A 202 -2.55 5.31 -3.25
N ILE A 203 -2.53 5.62 -1.95
CA ILE A 203 -1.79 6.77 -1.41
C ILE A 203 -0.28 6.57 -1.55
N VAL A 204 0.26 5.41 -1.15
CA VAL A 204 1.70 5.11 -1.26
C VAL A 204 2.17 5.23 -2.71
N LEU A 205 1.47 4.58 -3.65
CA LEU A 205 1.85 4.59 -5.05
C LEU A 205 1.66 5.97 -5.70
N THR A 206 0.66 6.74 -5.26
CA THR A 206 0.48 8.14 -5.69
C THR A 206 1.64 9.00 -5.20
N GLN A 207 2.02 8.88 -3.93
CA GLN A 207 3.15 9.64 -3.40
C GLN A 207 4.46 9.25 -4.09
N LEU A 208 4.74 7.95 -4.28
CA LEU A 208 5.91 7.48 -5.02
C LEU A 208 5.96 8.01 -6.46
N PHE A 209 4.82 8.22 -7.11
CA PHE A 209 4.77 8.83 -8.45
C PHE A 209 5.20 10.30 -8.43
N TYR A 210 4.85 11.05 -7.38
CA TYR A 210 5.09 12.49 -7.27
C TYR A 210 6.35 12.86 -6.46
N TYR A 211 7.00 11.89 -5.85
CA TYR A 211 8.17 12.06 -4.99
C TYR A 211 9.40 12.46 -5.80
#